data_AF-A0A392MQP6-F1
#
_entry.id   AF-A0A392MQP6-F1
#
_cell.length_a   1.000
_cell.length_b   1.000
_cell.length_c   1.000
_cell.angle_alpha   90.00
_cell.angle_beta   90.00
_cell.angle_gamma   90.00
#
_symmetry.space_group_name_H-M   'P 1'
#
loop_
_entity.id
_entity.type
_entity.pdbx_description
1 polymer ?
#
loop_
_entity_poly.entity_id
_entity_poly.type
_entity_poly.pdbx_seq_one_letter_code
_entity_poly.pdbx_strand_id
1 'polypeptide(L)'
;SKVHPLHLEYFRFCGRVIALALMHKVQVGIVFDRTFFLQLAGNPITLEDIRDADPHLYKSCKQILDMDSDFIDSDALGLTFVREVEELGHRKAVELCLGGKNIVVNSKNRAKYVDLLIKDRFVTSISEQVSHFSKGFADILSCSKLQQFFFQGLEPEDLDYMLRGSEDAISVEDWKAHTEYNGYKETDIQISWFWEVCTSAIV
;
A
#
# COMPACT_ATOMS: atom_id res chain seq x y z
N SER A 1 18.38 -16.88 12.39
CA SER A 1 18.36 -15.43 12.10
C SER A 1 17.41 -14.77 13.07
N LYS A 2 17.94 -14.18 14.15
CA LYS A 2 17.12 -13.44 15.12
C LYS A 2 17.00 -12.02 14.58
N VAL A 3 15.78 -11.56 14.33
CA VAL A 3 15.49 -10.17 14.03
C VAL A 3 16.16 -9.29 15.10
N HIS A 4 16.74 -8.15 14.70
CA HIS A 4 17.44 -7.26 15.62
C HIS A 4 16.52 -6.90 16.80
N PRO A 5 16.97 -6.99 18.07
CA PRO A 5 16.10 -6.78 19.23
C PRO A 5 15.37 -5.43 19.24
N LEU A 6 15.98 -4.40 18.64
CA LEU A 6 15.44 -3.04 18.57
C LEU A 6 14.71 -2.73 17.25
N HIS A 7 14.37 -3.72 16.42
CA HIS A 7 13.77 -3.45 15.11
C HIS A 7 12.46 -2.64 15.20
N LEU A 8 11.63 -2.87 16.21
CA LEU A 8 10.40 -2.10 16.43
C LEU A 8 10.68 -0.62 16.77
N GLU A 9 11.74 -0.34 17.52
CA GLU A 9 12.16 1.04 17.81
C GLU A 9 12.69 1.74 16.57
N TYR A 10 13.32 1.02 15.63
CA TYR A 10 13.68 1.59 14.33
C TYR A 10 12.45 1.98 13.52
N PHE A 11 11.37 1.18 13.53
CA PHE A 11 10.12 1.58 12.87
C PHE A 11 9.52 2.84 13.50
N ARG A 12 9.53 2.94 14.83
CA ARG A 12 9.09 4.16 15.52
C ARG A 12 9.95 5.37 15.15
N PHE A 13 11.26 5.20 15.08
CA PHE A 13 12.17 6.25 14.64
C PHE A 13 11.88 6.68 13.19
N CYS A 14 11.72 5.74 12.27
CA CYS A 14 11.34 6.02 10.88
C CYS A 14 10.04 6.83 10.81
N GLY A 15 9.01 6.44 11.57
CA GLY A 15 7.76 7.20 11.64
C GLY A 15 7.96 8.67 12.01
N ARG A 16 8.82 8.95 13.00
CA ARG A 16 9.17 10.33 13.41
C ARG A 16 9.90 11.10 12.31
N VAL A 17 10.88 10.45 11.67
CA VAL A 17 11.66 11.07 10.59
C VAL A 17 10.76 11.46 9.43
N ILE A 18 9.85 10.58 9.01
CA ILE A 18 8.92 10.85 7.91
C ILE A 18 7.94 11.96 8.27
N ALA A 19 7.36 11.95 9.46
CA ALA A 19 6.47 13.04 9.88
C ALA A 19 7.19 14.40 9.96
N LEU A 20 8.44 14.44 10.46
CA LEU A 20 9.27 15.65 10.47
C LEU A 20 9.61 16.13 9.06
N ALA A 21 9.97 15.21 8.16
CA ALA A 21 10.27 15.51 6.77
C ALA A 21 9.07 16.19 6.08
N LEU A 22 7.88 15.62 6.23
CA LEU A 22 6.64 16.19 5.70
C LEU A 22 6.33 17.56 6.32
N MET A 23 6.45 17.70 7.65
CA MET A 23 6.16 18.95 8.36
C MET A 23 7.09 20.09 7.91
N HIS A 24 8.35 19.79 7.62
CA HIS A 24 9.34 20.76 7.16
C HIS A 24 9.49 20.83 5.63
N LYS A 25 8.66 20.09 4.87
CA LYS A 25 8.73 20.00 3.40
C LYS A 25 10.11 19.57 2.88
N VAL A 26 10.76 18.66 3.61
CA VAL A 26 12.04 18.07 3.23
C VAL A 26 11.78 16.79 2.45
N GLN A 27 12.29 16.74 1.22
CA GLN A 27 12.25 15.53 0.40
C GLN A 27 13.31 14.54 0.90
N VAL A 28 12.88 13.31 1.14
CA VAL A 28 13.73 12.21 1.63
C VAL A 28 14.08 11.21 0.54
N GLY A 29 13.45 11.31 -0.64
CA GLY A 29 13.80 10.47 -1.79
C GLY A 29 13.36 9.01 -1.66
N ILE A 30 12.27 8.75 -0.93
CA ILE A 30 11.70 7.41 -0.76
C ILE A 30 10.25 7.38 -1.20
N VAL A 31 9.77 6.17 -1.50
CA VAL A 31 8.37 5.87 -1.80
C VAL A 31 7.88 4.76 -0.89
N PHE A 32 6.58 4.74 -0.61
CA PHE A 32 5.96 3.75 0.25
C PHE A 32 5.35 2.64 -0.60
N ASP A 33 5.49 1.40 -0.15
CA ASP A 33 4.72 0.31 -0.74
C ASP A 33 3.22 0.55 -0.50
N ARG A 34 2.41 0.28 -1.54
CA ARG A 34 0.95 0.48 -1.51
C ARG A 34 0.30 -0.23 -0.32
N THR A 35 0.70 -1.48 -0.04
CA THR A 35 0.11 -2.28 1.04
C THR A 35 0.45 -1.70 2.42
N PHE A 36 1.61 -1.07 2.56
CA PHE A 36 2.02 -0.38 3.77
C PHE A 36 1.22 0.92 3.97
N PHE A 37 1.07 1.72 2.91
CA PHE A 37 0.26 2.93 2.94
C PHE A 37 -1.20 2.65 3.33
N LEU A 38 -1.83 1.66 2.68
CA LEU A 38 -3.23 1.31 2.95
C LEU A 38 -3.46 0.94 4.42
N GLN A 39 -2.48 0.28 5.05
CA GLN A 39 -2.57 -0.03 6.48
C GLN A 39 -2.48 1.21 7.37
N LEU A 40 -1.67 2.21 7.00
CA LEU A 40 -1.62 3.49 7.72
C LEU A 40 -2.93 4.28 7.59
N ALA A 41 -3.59 4.19 6.43
CA ALA A 41 -4.91 4.75 6.19
C ALA A 41 -6.05 3.98 6.89
N GLY A 42 -5.78 2.74 7.34
CA GLY A 42 -6.79 1.84 7.91
C GLY A 42 -7.69 1.18 6.86
N ASN A 43 -7.25 1.15 5.59
CA ASN A 43 -7.97 0.54 4.49
C ASN A 43 -7.67 -0.98 4.41
N PRO A 44 -8.65 -1.81 4.02
CA PRO A 44 -8.42 -3.22 3.79
C PRO A 44 -7.51 -3.45 2.58
N ILE A 45 -6.65 -4.46 2.66
CA ILE A 45 -5.81 -4.89 1.54
C ILE A 45 -6.59 -5.92 0.70
N THR A 46 -6.66 -5.69 -0.60
CA THR A 46 -7.27 -6.59 -1.57
C THR A 46 -6.21 -7.39 -2.35
N LEU A 47 -6.65 -8.38 -3.12
CA LEU A 47 -5.76 -9.14 -4.00
C LEU A 47 -5.05 -8.25 -5.02
N GLU A 48 -5.72 -7.21 -5.55
CA GLU A 48 -5.11 -6.34 -6.56
C GLU A 48 -4.01 -5.46 -5.96
N ASP A 49 -4.12 -5.09 -4.68
CA ASP A 49 -3.12 -4.26 -3.99
C ASP A 49 -1.79 -5.00 -3.78
N ILE A 50 -1.78 -6.33 -3.76
CA ILE A 50 -0.57 -7.13 -3.55
C ILE A 50 0.15 -7.50 -4.85
N ARG A 51 -0.42 -7.12 -6.01
CA ARG A 51 0.10 -7.51 -7.33
C ARG A 51 1.57 -7.14 -7.51
N ASP A 52 1.92 -5.93 -7.11
CA ASP A 52 3.27 -5.39 -7.30
C ASP A 52 4.19 -5.74 -6.11
N ALA A 53 3.60 -5.91 -4.91
CA ALA A 53 4.33 -6.28 -3.70
C ALA A 53 4.78 -7.75 -3.66
N ASP A 54 3.95 -8.68 -4.14
CA ASP A 54 4.30 -10.11 -4.28
C ASP A 54 3.61 -10.71 -5.52
N PRO A 55 4.22 -10.55 -6.72
CA PRO A 55 3.64 -11.04 -7.97
C PRO A 55 3.43 -12.56 -8.00
N HIS A 56 4.25 -13.31 -7.25
CA HIS A 56 4.14 -14.76 -7.16
C HIS A 56 2.90 -15.15 -6.36
N LEU A 57 2.73 -14.59 -5.17
CA LEU A 57 1.54 -14.85 -4.35
C LEU A 57 0.27 -14.37 -5.04
N TYR A 58 0.30 -13.20 -5.68
CA TYR A 58 -0.82 -12.70 -6.50
C TYR A 58 -1.24 -13.71 -7.56
N LYS A 59 -0.28 -14.22 -8.36
CA LYS A 59 -0.55 -15.21 -9.40
C LYS A 59 -1.12 -16.50 -8.83
N SER A 60 -0.55 -17.02 -7.74
CA SER A 60 -1.06 -18.23 -7.09
C SER A 60 -2.48 -18.05 -6.55
N CYS A 61 -2.78 -16.91 -5.94
CA CYS A 61 -4.13 -16.59 -5.47
C CYS A 61 -5.13 -16.50 -6.63
N LYS A 62 -4.78 -15.80 -7.73
CA LYS A 62 -5.60 -15.77 -8.95
C LYS A 62 -5.87 -17.17 -9.50
N GLN A 63 -4.84 -18.01 -9.58
CA GLN A 63 -4.99 -19.40 -10.04
C GLN A 63 -5.98 -20.19 -9.19
N ILE A 64 -5.95 -20.04 -7.87
CA ILE A 64 -6.90 -20.71 -6.97
C ILE A 64 -8.34 -20.20 -7.21
N LEU A 65 -8.50 -18.88 -7.37
CA LEU A 65 -9.79 -18.24 -7.62
C LEU A 65 -10.39 -18.58 -8.99
N ASP A 66 -9.56 -18.77 -10.01
CA ASP A 66 -10.00 -19.02 -11.39
C ASP A 66 -10.04 -20.52 -11.73
N MET A 67 -9.61 -21.39 -10.80
CA MET A 67 -9.57 -22.83 -10.98
C MET A 67 -10.95 -23.42 -11.27
N ASP A 68 -10.99 -24.50 -12.05
CA ASP A 68 -12.21 -25.25 -12.26
C ASP A 68 -12.77 -25.80 -10.93
N SER A 69 -14.10 -25.77 -10.79
CA SER A 69 -14.77 -26.16 -9.54
C SER A 69 -14.67 -27.65 -9.26
N ASP A 70 -14.77 -28.50 -10.28
CA ASP A 70 -14.68 -29.94 -10.10
C ASP A 70 -13.25 -30.34 -9.71
N PHE A 71 -12.25 -29.67 -10.30
CA PHE A 71 -10.85 -29.91 -9.96
C PHE A 71 -10.51 -29.50 -8.51
N ILE A 72 -10.91 -28.30 -8.06
CA ILE A 72 -10.62 -27.87 -6.69
C ILE A 72 -11.42 -28.69 -5.65
N ASP A 73 -12.64 -29.10 -5.96
CA ASP A 73 -13.49 -29.90 -5.07
C ASP A 73 -13.01 -31.36 -4.97
N SER A 74 -12.19 -31.82 -5.93
CA SER A 74 -11.54 -33.14 -5.89
C SER A 74 -10.39 -33.26 -4.87
N ASP A 75 -10.03 -32.16 -4.21
CA ASP A 75 -8.90 -32.07 -3.26
C ASP A 75 -7.54 -32.47 -3.89
N ALA A 76 -7.40 -32.39 -5.21
CA ALA A 76 -6.18 -32.76 -5.92
C ALA A 76 -4.95 -31.92 -5.52
N LEU A 77 -5.17 -30.72 -4.98
CA LEU A 77 -4.10 -29.83 -4.52
C LEU A 77 -3.74 -29.99 -3.03
N GLY A 78 -4.56 -30.71 -2.24
CA GLY A 78 -4.33 -30.89 -0.80
C GLY A 78 -4.29 -29.58 0.00
N LEU A 79 -5.01 -28.55 -0.46
CA LEU A 79 -5.00 -27.23 0.18
C LEU A 79 -5.92 -27.23 1.40
N THR A 80 -5.40 -26.73 2.52
CA THR A 80 -6.17 -26.46 3.74
C THR A 80 -5.99 -25.01 4.16
N PHE A 81 -6.74 -24.54 5.16
CA PHE A 81 -6.63 -23.15 5.68
C PHE A 81 -5.37 -22.97 6.54
N VAL A 82 -4.21 -23.27 5.95
CA VAL A 82 -2.89 -23.26 6.57
C VAL A 82 -1.90 -22.64 5.60
N ARG A 83 -1.04 -21.77 6.12
CA ARG A 83 0.12 -21.27 5.40
C ARG A 83 1.39 -21.95 5.90
N GLU A 84 2.23 -22.40 4.99
CA GLU A 84 3.58 -22.82 5.31
C GLU A 84 4.50 -21.60 5.42
N VAL A 85 5.23 -21.52 6.53
CA VAL A 85 6.22 -20.48 6.80
C VAL A 85 7.56 -21.17 6.90
N GLU A 86 8.50 -20.79 6.04
CA GLU A 86 9.87 -21.26 6.17
C GLU A 86 10.66 -20.25 7.02
N GLU A 87 11.04 -20.66 8.22
CA GLU A 87 11.90 -19.89 9.11
C GLU A 87 13.15 -20.71 9.42
N LEU A 88 14.31 -20.22 8.98
CA LEU A 88 15.62 -20.81 9.30
C LEU A 88 15.79 -22.26 8.86
N GLY A 89 15.19 -22.63 7.73
CA GLY A 89 15.19 -24.00 7.20
C GLY A 89 14.17 -24.93 7.87
N HIS A 90 13.37 -24.42 8.82
CA HIS A 90 12.25 -25.15 9.40
C HIS A 90 10.93 -24.67 8.78
N ARG A 91 10.16 -25.61 8.23
CA ARG A 91 8.79 -25.34 7.76
C ARG A 91 7.82 -25.44 8.92
N LYS A 92 7.10 -24.36 9.17
CA LYS A 92 6.05 -24.28 10.18
C LYS A 92 4.71 -24.03 9.50
N ALA A 93 3.73 -24.86 9.80
CA ALA A 93 2.35 -24.65 9.40
C ALA A 93 1.65 -23.69 10.38
N VAL A 94 1.16 -22.56 9.86
CA VAL A 94 0.37 -21.57 10.60
C VAL A 94 -1.07 -21.65 10.12
N GLU A 95 -2.00 -21.88 11.03
CA GLU A 95 -3.44 -21.93 10.73
C GLU A 95 -3.98 -20.52 10.47
N LEU A 96 -4.64 -20.33 9.32
CA LEU A 96 -5.25 -19.06 8.91
C LEU A 96 -6.55 -18.75 9.67
N CYS A 97 -7.18 -19.78 10.22
CA CYS A 97 -8.37 -19.70 11.05
C CYS A 97 -8.40 -20.86 12.05
N LEU A 98 -9.26 -20.77 13.07
CA LEU A 98 -9.39 -21.82 14.09
C LEU A 98 -9.74 -23.17 13.46
N GLY A 99 -8.86 -24.16 13.64
CA GLY A 99 -9.05 -25.51 13.07
C GLY A 99 -8.79 -25.57 11.57
N GLY A 100 -8.08 -24.58 11.00
CA GLY A 100 -7.86 -24.44 9.56
C GLY A 100 -7.19 -25.65 8.90
N LYS A 101 -6.39 -26.42 9.65
CA LYS A 101 -5.80 -27.69 9.20
C LYS A 101 -6.82 -28.73 8.75
N ASN A 102 -8.03 -28.69 9.31
CA ASN A 102 -9.09 -29.67 9.01
C ASN A 102 -10.09 -29.14 7.98
N ILE A 103 -9.88 -27.93 7.46
CA ILE A 103 -10.77 -27.28 6.49
C ILE A 103 -10.10 -27.35 5.14
N VAL A 104 -10.59 -28.25 4.27
CA VAL A 104 -10.15 -28.36 2.87
C VAL A 104 -10.67 -27.17 2.06
N VAL A 105 -9.81 -26.62 1.20
CA VAL A 105 -10.17 -25.56 0.27
C VAL A 105 -10.98 -26.14 -0.88
N ASN A 106 -12.11 -25.54 -1.19
CA ASN A 106 -13.06 -25.95 -2.22
C ASN A 106 -13.65 -24.73 -2.93
N SER A 107 -14.44 -24.97 -3.97
CA SER A 107 -15.07 -23.96 -4.83
C SER A 107 -15.88 -22.92 -4.03
N LYS A 108 -16.49 -23.33 -2.92
CA LYS A 108 -17.35 -22.47 -2.07
C LYS A 108 -16.56 -21.61 -1.09
N ASN A 109 -15.36 -22.05 -0.66
CA ASN A 109 -14.60 -21.37 0.38
C ASN A 109 -13.25 -20.77 -0.09
N ARG A 110 -12.84 -21.02 -1.34
CA ARG A 110 -11.56 -20.54 -1.91
C ARG A 110 -11.36 -19.03 -1.84
N ALA A 111 -12.42 -18.24 -1.98
CA ALA A 111 -12.34 -16.78 -1.85
C ALA A 111 -11.91 -16.39 -0.42
N LYS A 112 -12.55 -16.98 0.59
CA LYS A 112 -12.21 -16.78 2.00
C LYS A 112 -10.80 -17.25 2.33
N TYR A 113 -10.36 -18.36 1.72
CA TYR A 113 -8.99 -18.84 1.86
C TYR A 113 -7.98 -17.79 1.37
N VAL A 114 -8.19 -17.25 0.18
CA VAL A 114 -7.33 -16.21 -0.40
C VAL A 114 -7.33 -14.93 0.45
N ASP A 115 -8.49 -14.47 0.91
CA ASP A 115 -8.58 -13.28 1.78
C ASP A 115 -7.80 -13.45 3.09
N LEU A 116 -7.89 -14.64 3.72
CA LEU A 116 -7.15 -14.93 4.94
C LEU A 116 -5.65 -15.06 4.68
N LEU A 117 -5.25 -15.61 3.54
CA LEU A 117 -3.84 -15.73 3.16
C LEU A 117 -3.21 -14.34 2.96
N ILE A 118 -3.91 -13.44 2.28
CA ILE A 118 -3.50 -12.03 2.10
C ILE A 118 -3.42 -11.33 3.46
N LYS A 119 -4.46 -11.47 4.29
CA LYS A 119 -4.50 -10.84 5.63
C LYS A 119 -3.38 -11.34 6.53
N ASP A 120 -3.07 -12.63 6.53
CA ASP A 120 -1.97 -13.16 7.33
C ASP A 120 -0.63 -12.60 6.83
N ARG A 121 -0.40 -12.64 5.50
CA ARG A 121 0.87 -12.25 4.89
C ARG A 121 1.15 -10.76 4.95
N PHE A 122 0.19 -9.89 4.66
CA PHE A 122 0.41 -8.45 4.51
C PHE A 122 -0.09 -7.60 5.67
N VAL A 123 -1.01 -8.10 6.49
CA VAL A 123 -1.55 -7.33 7.63
C VAL A 123 -1.01 -7.87 8.95
N THR A 124 -1.22 -9.16 9.21
CA THR A 124 -0.94 -9.76 10.52
C THR A 124 0.56 -9.84 10.77
N SER A 125 1.33 -10.27 9.77
CA SER A 125 2.78 -10.49 9.87
C SER A 125 3.61 -9.22 10.16
N ILE A 126 3.09 -8.04 9.78
CA ILE A 126 3.77 -6.74 9.95
C ILE A 126 3.03 -5.76 10.87
N SER A 127 1.99 -6.24 11.57
CA SER A 127 1.12 -5.41 12.39
C SER A 127 1.87 -4.64 13.50
N GLU A 128 2.88 -5.25 14.11
CA GLU A 128 3.70 -4.59 15.14
C GLU A 128 4.56 -3.47 14.57
N GLN A 129 5.16 -3.69 13.40
CA GLN A 129 6.01 -2.74 12.69
C GLN A 129 5.19 -1.53 12.22
N VAL A 130 4.03 -1.78 11.61
CA VAL A 130 3.07 -0.73 11.22
C VAL A 130 2.61 0.05 12.45
N SER A 131 2.30 -0.62 13.56
CA SER A 131 1.89 0.03 14.81
C SER A 131 2.99 0.94 15.38
N HIS A 132 4.25 0.50 15.38
CA HIS A 132 5.36 1.31 15.89
C HIS A 132 5.69 2.48 14.97
N PHE A 133 5.68 2.27 13.65
CA PHE A 133 5.80 3.36 12.67
C PHE A 133 4.70 4.40 12.88
N SER A 134 3.45 3.94 12.97
CA SER A 134 2.27 4.79 13.18
C SER A 134 2.39 5.62 14.46
N LYS A 135 2.81 5.01 15.58
CA LYS A 135 3.11 5.73 16.83
C LYS A 135 4.22 6.77 16.66
N GLY A 136 5.28 6.42 15.94
CA GLY A 136 6.38 7.33 15.65
C GLY A 136 5.93 8.55 14.84
N PHE A 137 5.09 8.33 13.84
CA PHE A 137 4.51 9.39 13.03
C PHE A 137 3.62 10.30 13.89
N ALA A 138 2.76 9.70 14.73
CA ALA A 138 1.91 10.44 15.66
C ALA A 138 2.68 11.20 16.75
N ASP A 139 3.88 10.76 17.15
CA ASP A 139 4.69 11.47 18.15
C ASP A 139 5.05 12.91 17.70
N ILE A 140 5.10 13.15 16.39
CA ILE A 140 5.39 14.47 15.79
C ILE A 140 4.11 15.30 15.60
N LEU A 141 2.97 14.62 15.43
CA LEU A 141 1.68 15.27 15.30
C LEU A 141 1.12 15.59 16.68
N SER A 142 0.60 16.80 16.88
CA SER A 142 -0.01 17.19 18.16
C SER A 142 -1.28 16.39 18.52
N CYS A 143 -1.80 15.55 17.62
CA CYS A 143 -3.01 14.77 17.81
C CYS A 143 -3.02 13.50 16.95
N SER A 144 -3.22 12.34 17.58
CA SER A 144 -3.29 11.04 16.88
C SER A 144 -4.45 10.92 15.90
N LYS A 145 -5.54 11.66 16.08
CA LYS A 145 -6.65 11.70 15.10
C LYS A 145 -6.23 12.34 13.79
N LEU A 146 -5.32 13.32 13.82
CA LEU A 146 -4.82 13.98 12.61
C LEU A 146 -4.07 13.00 11.71
N GLN A 147 -3.38 12.02 12.30
CA GLN A 147 -2.70 10.98 11.54
C GLN A 147 -3.68 10.22 10.64
N GLN A 148 -4.78 9.74 11.22
CA GLN A 148 -5.75 8.95 10.49
C GLN A 148 -6.40 9.78 9.38
N PHE A 149 -6.80 11.02 9.67
CA PHE A 149 -7.34 11.93 8.65
C PHE A 149 -6.33 12.23 7.54
N PHE A 150 -5.04 12.36 7.88
CA PHE A 150 -3.97 12.59 6.91
C PHE A 150 -3.86 11.42 5.92
N PHE A 151 -3.72 10.18 6.40
CA PHE A 151 -3.57 9.03 5.50
C PHE A 151 -4.87 8.67 4.77
N GLN A 152 -6.05 8.95 5.34
CA GLN A 152 -7.33 8.71 4.66
C GLN A 152 -7.65 9.74 3.58
N GLY A 153 -7.07 10.94 3.66
CA GLY A 153 -7.29 12.02 2.71
C GLY A 153 -6.32 12.03 1.53
N LEU A 154 -5.43 11.04 1.44
CA LEU A 154 -4.39 10.95 0.41
C LEU A 154 -4.54 9.65 -0.38
N GLU A 155 -4.23 9.72 -1.66
CA GLU A 155 -3.87 8.54 -2.43
C GLU A 155 -2.40 8.16 -2.16
N PRO A 156 -2.01 6.88 -2.32
CA PRO A 156 -0.61 6.46 -2.11
C PRO A 156 0.39 7.31 -2.89
N GLU A 157 0.03 7.66 -4.13
CA GLU A 157 0.83 8.46 -5.05
C GLU A 157 1.07 9.88 -4.50
N ASP A 158 0.10 10.48 -3.79
CA ASP A 158 0.24 11.80 -3.20
C ASP A 158 1.36 11.82 -2.14
N LEU A 159 1.39 10.80 -1.27
CA LEU A 159 2.43 10.70 -0.25
C LEU A 159 3.81 10.51 -0.89
N ASP A 160 3.89 9.70 -1.94
CA ASP A 160 5.13 9.48 -2.68
C ASP A 160 5.64 10.79 -3.30
N TYR A 161 4.76 11.60 -3.90
CA TYR A 161 5.13 12.93 -4.39
C TYR A 161 5.61 13.85 -3.26
N MET A 162 4.96 13.83 -2.10
CA MET A 162 5.40 14.65 -0.96
C MET A 162 6.78 14.26 -0.43
N LEU A 163 7.14 12.97 -0.47
CA LEU A 163 8.38 12.45 0.09
C LEU A 163 9.54 12.43 -0.91
N ARG A 164 9.28 12.09 -2.17
CA ARG A 164 10.28 12.05 -3.23
C ARG A 164 10.45 13.40 -3.91
N GLY A 165 9.39 14.21 -3.97
CA GLY A 165 9.30 15.35 -4.85
C GLY A 165 8.96 14.95 -6.30
N SER A 166 8.78 15.95 -7.16
CA SER A 166 8.81 15.74 -8.62
C SER A 166 10.25 15.93 -9.12
N GLU A 167 10.73 15.02 -9.96
CA GLU A 167 12.02 15.19 -10.64
C GLU A 167 11.91 16.19 -11.80
N ASP A 168 10.70 16.34 -12.33
CA ASP A 168 10.40 17.26 -13.42
C ASP A 168 9.75 18.53 -12.85
N ALA A 169 10.38 19.67 -13.09
CA ALA A 169 9.72 20.95 -12.95
C ALA A 169 8.66 21.05 -14.06
N ILE A 170 7.40 21.29 -13.69
CA ILE A 170 6.36 21.54 -14.69
C ILE A 170 6.67 22.88 -15.36
N SER A 171 7.12 22.84 -16.60
CA SER A 171 7.29 24.02 -17.44
C SER A 171 5.91 24.46 -17.92
N VAL A 172 5.41 25.56 -17.35
CA VAL A 172 4.12 26.13 -17.74
C VAL A 172 4.16 26.59 -19.20
N GLU A 173 5.32 27.04 -19.66
CA GLU A 173 5.57 27.41 -21.06
C GLU A 173 5.44 26.20 -21.99
N ASP A 174 6.03 25.07 -21.63
CA ASP A 174 5.96 23.84 -22.43
C ASP A 174 4.53 23.28 -22.44
N TRP A 175 3.85 23.30 -21.29
CA TRP A 175 2.47 22.87 -21.18
C TRP A 175 1.55 23.74 -22.06
N LYS A 176 1.73 25.07 -22.01
CA LYS A 176 0.97 26.01 -22.84
C LYS A 176 1.22 25.78 -24.34
N ALA A 177 2.47 25.54 -24.74
CA ALA A 177 2.85 25.33 -26.13
C ALA A 177 2.24 24.06 -26.75
N HIS A 178 1.90 23.06 -25.93
CA HIS A 178 1.34 21.78 -26.36
C HIS A 178 -0.13 21.58 -25.96
N THR A 179 -0.85 22.66 -25.62
CA THR A 179 -2.29 22.60 -25.29
C THR A 179 -3.14 22.99 -26.49
N GLU A 180 -4.06 22.10 -26.89
CA GLU A 180 -5.09 22.40 -27.89
C GLU A 180 -6.39 22.89 -27.26
N TYR A 181 -7.00 23.94 -27.82
CA TYR A 181 -8.23 24.54 -27.32
C TYR A 181 -9.43 24.15 -28.20
N ASN A 182 -10.39 23.43 -27.62
CA ASN A 182 -11.65 23.07 -28.29
C ASN A 182 -12.77 24.00 -27.84
N GLY A 183 -13.27 24.83 -28.76
CA GLY A 183 -14.34 25.81 -28.47
C GLY A 183 -13.85 27.09 -27.77
N TYR A 184 -12.55 27.21 -27.53
CA TYR A 184 -11.88 28.40 -27.00
C TYR A 184 -10.70 28.78 -27.89
N LYS A 185 -10.23 30.02 -27.77
CA LYS A 185 -8.99 30.52 -28.36
C LYS A 185 -8.01 30.87 -27.25
N GLU A 186 -6.72 30.80 -27.54
CA GLU A 186 -5.66 31.18 -26.59
C GLU A 186 -5.83 32.63 -26.09
N THR A 187 -6.44 33.50 -26.90
CA THR A 187 -6.72 34.90 -26.57
C THR A 187 -7.93 35.11 -25.66
N ASP A 188 -8.72 34.07 -25.39
CA ASP A 188 -9.92 34.20 -24.58
C ASP A 188 -9.55 34.45 -23.12
N ILE A 189 -10.33 35.31 -22.46
CA ILE A 189 -10.03 35.76 -21.09
C ILE A 189 -9.99 34.59 -20.10
N GLN A 190 -10.81 33.55 -20.33
CA GLN A 190 -10.84 32.34 -19.50
C GLN A 190 -9.53 31.56 -19.61
N ILE A 191 -8.93 31.49 -20.81
CA ILE A 191 -7.64 30.82 -21.04
C ILE A 191 -6.51 31.64 -20.41
N SER A 192 -6.57 32.97 -20.49
CA SER A 192 -5.62 33.85 -19.80
C SER A 192 -5.65 33.63 -18.29
N TRP A 193 -6.85 33.61 -17.68
CA TRP A 193 -6.99 33.36 -16.24
C TRP A 193 -6.50 31.96 -15.83
N PHE A 194 -6.79 30.94 -16.63
CA PHE A 194 -6.30 29.59 -16.39
C PHE A 194 -4.77 29.57 -16.27
N TRP A 195 -4.06 30.13 -17.26
CA TRP A 195 -2.59 30.15 -17.24
C TRP A 195 -2.01 31.06 -16.16
N GLU A 196 -2.68 32.16 -15.81
CA GLU A 196 -2.30 33.02 -14.69
C GLU A 196 -2.36 32.26 -13.35
N VAL A 197 -3.41 31.45 -13.14
CA VAL A 197 -3.53 30.58 -11.96
C VAL A 197 -2.49 29.47 -11.98
N CYS A 198 -2.29 28.77 -13.10
CA CYS A 198 -1.27 27.72 -13.19
C CYS A 198 0.14 28.26 -12.95
N THR A 199 0.49 29.42 -13.51
CA THR A 199 1.81 30.05 -13.31
C THR A 199 2.02 30.47 -11.86
N SER A 200 0.98 30.94 -11.17
CA SER A 200 1.08 31.36 -9.77
C SER A 200 1.04 30.21 -8.76
N ALA A 201 0.54 29.03 -9.16
CA ALA A 201 0.47 27.85 -8.30
C ALA A 201 1.68 26.92 -8.43
N ILE A 202 2.38 26.93 -9.58
CA ILE A 202 3.47 26.01 -9.92
C ILE A 202 4.86 26.62 -9.61
N VAL A 203 4.94 27.95 -9.41
CA VAL A 203 6.15 28.68 -8.97
C VAL A 203 6.11 28.91 -7.46
#